data_AF-T0ZUC2-F1
#
_entry.id   AF-T0ZUC2-F1
#
_cell.length_a   1.000
_cell.length_b   1.000
_cell.length_c   1.000
_cell.angle_alpha   90.00
_cell.angle_beta   90.00
_cell.angle_gamma   90.00
#
_symmetry.space_group_name_H-M   'P 1'
#
loop_
_entity.id
_entity.type
_entity.pdbx_description
1 polymer ?
#
loop_
_entity_poly.entity_id
_entity_poly.type
_entity_poly.pdbx_seq_one_letter_code
_entity_poly.pdbx_strand_id
1 'polypeptide(L)'
;MRVKKFRINESGGSKIWINYLIPLEFVMRYYVAGTLLDRIKNGKIDYHSLDFQNLPKIGDELPDPMFEMTTKFENTDRPLSLKEASEIGGLKTSEILEIKEMIFKIDDIIKNQISAKGLIHPDGKKEFAIGINREPIVVDTFGTADEDRFWDKKSFEDGKIVELSKESVRQYYRSIGYYDSLYYARDNHMEEPMISALPEKIIKETSSLYREMFTKLTGEKW
;
A
#
# COMPACT_ATOMS: atom_id res chain seq x y z
N MET A 1 1.42 26.15 4.70
CA MET A 1 1.48 25.06 3.70
C MET A 1 1.34 25.66 2.30
N ARG A 2 2.32 25.52 1.40
CA ARG A 2 2.19 25.95 0.00
C ARG A 2 1.64 24.78 -0.81
N VAL A 3 0.34 24.78 -1.12
CA VAL A 3 -0.28 23.73 -1.93
C VAL A 3 0.12 23.94 -3.40
N LYS A 4 0.84 22.99 -3.98
CA LYS A 4 1.13 22.95 -5.42
C LYS A 4 0.00 22.20 -6.13
N LYS A 5 -0.44 22.70 -7.28
CA LYS A 5 -1.46 22.05 -8.11
C LYS A 5 -0.80 21.31 -9.27
N PHE A 6 -1.09 20.02 -9.39
CA PHE A 6 -0.69 19.19 -10.52
C PHE A 6 -1.89 18.94 -11.43
N ARG A 7 -1.65 18.79 -12.72
CA ARG A 7 -2.67 18.36 -13.68
C ARG A 7 -2.97 16.88 -13.45
N ILE A 8 -4.24 16.50 -13.41
CA ILE A 8 -4.65 15.09 -13.37
C ILE A 8 -4.99 14.70 -14.80
N ASN A 9 -4.33 13.66 -15.31
CA ASN A 9 -4.69 13.05 -16.57
C ASN A 9 -4.93 11.55 -16.36
N GLU A 10 -6.18 11.15 -16.49
CA GLU A 10 -6.61 9.77 -16.30
C GLU A 10 -6.14 8.86 -17.45
N SER A 11 -5.83 9.43 -18.62
CA SER A 11 -5.44 8.66 -19.81
C SER A 11 -3.95 8.27 -19.85
N GLY A 12 -3.16 8.61 -18.83
CA GLY A 12 -1.71 8.37 -18.82
C GLY A 12 -0.84 9.62 -18.69
N GLY A 13 0.47 9.41 -18.69
CA GLY A 13 1.50 10.45 -18.68
C GLY A 13 2.27 10.57 -20.00
N SER A 14 3.25 11.47 -20.04
CA SER A 14 4.20 11.56 -21.17
C SER A 14 5.61 11.93 -20.69
N LYS A 15 6.62 11.38 -21.39
CA LYS A 15 8.05 11.59 -21.11
C LYS A 15 8.54 13.03 -21.35
N ILE A 16 7.69 13.89 -21.91
CA ILE A 16 7.96 15.32 -22.12
C ILE A 16 7.06 16.23 -21.28
N TRP A 17 6.03 15.70 -20.63
CA TRP A 17 5.15 16.51 -19.79
C TRP A 17 5.81 16.84 -18.44
N ILE A 18 5.33 17.90 -17.82
CA ILE A 18 5.70 18.34 -16.48
C ILE A 18 4.45 18.81 -15.75
N ASN A 19 4.53 18.89 -14.43
CA ASN A 19 3.47 19.34 -13.53
C ASN A 19 2.17 18.52 -13.66
N TYR A 20 2.29 17.18 -13.61
CA TYR A 20 1.17 16.26 -13.67
C TYR A 20 1.26 15.15 -12.61
N LEU A 21 0.11 14.66 -12.14
CA LEU A 21 -0.01 13.49 -11.27
C LEU A 21 0.31 12.24 -12.07
N ILE A 22 1.19 11.38 -11.56
CA ILE A 22 1.47 10.10 -12.18
C ILE A 22 0.25 9.19 -11.92
N PRO A 23 -0.37 8.59 -12.95
CA PRO A 23 -1.56 7.74 -12.81
C PRO A 23 -1.23 6.32 -12.29
N LEU A 24 -0.29 6.25 -11.35
CA LEU A 24 0.23 5.02 -10.77
C LEU A 24 0.27 5.14 -9.25
N GLU A 25 0.13 4.00 -8.60
CA GLU A 25 0.40 3.83 -7.19
C GLU A 25 1.73 3.07 -7.02
N PHE A 26 2.51 3.46 -6.02
CA PHE A 26 3.81 2.85 -5.75
C PHE A 26 3.80 2.23 -4.36
N VAL A 27 3.96 0.91 -4.30
CA VAL A 27 3.90 0.15 -3.04
C VAL A 27 5.28 -0.40 -2.72
N MET A 28 5.72 -0.20 -1.48
CA MET A 28 6.90 -0.87 -0.94
C MET A 28 6.47 -1.83 0.16
N ARG A 29 7.02 -3.05 0.13
CA ARG A 29 6.76 -4.09 1.14
C ARG A 29 8.04 -4.54 1.78
N TYR A 30 7.95 -4.81 3.08
CA TYR A 30 9.02 -5.33 3.92
C TYR A 30 8.67 -6.69 4.51
N TYR A 31 7.39 -7.05 4.56
CA TYR A 31 6.91 -8.33 5.10
C TYR A 31 5.88 -8.97 4.17
N VAL A 32 5.76 -10.29 4.27
CA VAL A 32 4.73 -11.07 3.59
C VAL A 32 3.38 -10.84 4.26
N ALA A 33 2.50 -10.12 3.58
CA ALA A 33 1.16 -9.79 4.05
C ALA A 33 0.20 -9.46 2.89
N GLY A 34 -1.09 -9.37 3.19
CA GLY A 34 -2.12 -8.92 2.25
C GLY A 34 -2.06 -9.63 0.89
N THR A 35 -2.15 -8.84 -0.18
CA THR A 35 -2.20 -9.36 -1.56
C THR A 35 -0.91 -10.02 -2.03
N LEU A 36 0.23 -9.77 -1.38
CA LEU A 36 1.46 -10.53 -1.65
C LEU A 36 1.29 -11.98 -1.20
N LEU A 37 0.82 -12.19 0.04
CA LEU A 37 0.56 -13.53 0.56
C LEU A 37 -0.51 -14.26 -0.26
N ASP A 38 -1.59 -13.56 -0.65
CA ASP A 38 -2.65 -14.15 -1.48
C ASP A 38 -2.09 -14.61 -2.84
N ARG A 39 -1.23 -13.80 -3.48
CA ARG A 39 -0.57 -14.14 -4.75
C ARG A 39 0.44 -15.27 -4.65
N ILE A 40 1.13 -15.41 -3.51
CA ILE A 40 2.00 -16.55 -3.25
C ILE A 40 1.15 -17.82 -3.10
N LYS A 41 0.08 -17.77 -2.29
CA LYS A 41 -0.79 -18.92 -2.03
C LYS A 41 -1.50 -19.46 -3.28
N ASN A 42 -1.89 -18.59 -4.19
CA ASN A 42 -2.55 -18.98 -5.45
C ASN A 42 -1.57 -19.24 -6.62
N GLY A 43 -0.25 -19.21 -6.36
CA GLY A 43 0.78 -19.49 -7.36
C GLY A 43 0.99 -18.39 -8.41
N LYS A 44 0.39 -17.20 -8.25
CA LYS A 44 0.64 -16.04 -9.13
C LYS A 44 2.04 -15.44 -8.92
N ILE A 45 2.66 -15.67 -7.76
CA ILE A 45 4.06 -15.34 -7.47
C ILE A 45 4.75 -16.59 -6.96
N ASP A 46 5.87 -16.95 -7.59
CA ASP A 46 6.78 -17.97 -7.07
C ASP A 46 7.56 -17.39 -5.88
N TYR A 47 7.39 -17.97 -4.69
CA TYR A 47 8.10 -17.48 -3.51
C TYR A 47 9.62 -17.67 -3.61
N HIS A 48 10.10 -18.58 -4.46
CA HIS A 48 11.52 -18.71 -4.74
C HIS A 48 12.09 -17.49 -5.48
N SER A 49 11.28 -16.75 -6.25
CA SER A 49 11.71 -15.48 -6.87
C SER A 49 11.81 -14.32 -5.88
N LEU A 50 11.40 -14.54 -4.62
CA LEU A 50 11.54 -13.61 -3.51
C LEU A 50 12.58 -14.11 -2.50
N ASP A 51 13.44 -15.05 -2.92
CA ASP A 51 14.51 -15.67 -2.15
C ASP A 51 14.05 -16.47 -0.90
N PHE A 52 12.78 -16.87 -0.86
CA PHE A 52 12.31 -17.82 0.16
C PHE A 52 12.67 -19.25 -0.21
N GLN A 53 13.18 -20.01 0.78
CA GLN A 53 13.48 -21.44 0.64
C GLN A 53 12.24 -22.33 0.91
N ASN A 54 11.33 -21.85 1.75
CA ASN A 54 10.09 -22.54 2.12
C ASN A 54 8.91 -21.59 1.89
N LEU A 55 7.70 -22.13 1.81
CA LEU A 55 6.48 -21.33 1.68
C LEU A 55 6.38 -20.33 2.84
N PRO A 56 6.41 -19.00 2.57
CA PRO A 56 6.34 -18.01 3.63
C PRO A 56 4.93 -17.89 4.20
N LYS A 57 4.86 -17.48 5.46
CA LYS A 57 3.62 -17.19 6.20
C LYS A 57 3.46 -15.68 6.38
N ILE A 58 2.27 -15.29 6.82
CA ILE A 58 2.02 -13.89 7.19
C ILE A 58 3.03 -13.44 8.27
N GLY A 59 3.64 -12.28 8.06
CA GLY A 59 4.60 -11.72 9.01
C GLY A 59 6.04 -12.18 8.81
N ASP A 60 6.34 -13.06 7.85
CA ASP A 60 7.72 -13.32 7.46
C ASP A 60 8.32 -12.07 6.80
N GLU A 61 9.53 -11.69 7.22
CA GLU A 61 10.27 -10.56 6.63
C GLU A 61 10.78 -10.93 5.24
N LEU A 62 10.70 -9.98 4.31
CA LEU A 62 11.24 -10.13 2.97
C LEU A 62 12.77 -9.98 3.03
N PRO A 63 13.55 -10.84 2.34
CA PRO A 63 15.00 -10.67 2.25
C PRO A 63 15.42 -9.31 1.71
N ASP A 64 14.68 -8.81 0.72
CA ASP A 64 14.81 -7.47 0.16
C ASP A 64 13.43 -6.79 0.04
N PRO A 65 13.33 -5.46 0.24
CA PRO A 65 12.07 -4.75 0.06
C PRO A 65 11.51 -4.92 -1.36
N MET A 66 10.24 -5.33 -1.45
CA MET A 66 9.56 -5.51 -2.72
C MET A 66 8.92 -4.20 -3.16
N PHE A 67 9.39 -3.67 -4.29
CA PHE A 67 8.83 -2.49 -4.93
C PHE A 67 7.86 -2.88 -6.03
N GLU A 68 6.60 -2.46 -5.90
CA GLU A 68 5.53 -2.74 -6.85
C GLU A 68 4.90 -1.43 -7.35
N MET A 69 4.37 -1.50 -8.57
CA MET A 69 3.59 -0.43 -9.18
C MET A 69 2.24 -0.98 -9.57
N THR A 70 1.19 -0.21 -9.30
CA THR A 70 -0.17 -0.52 -9.75
C THR A 70 -0.78 0.66 -10.48
N THR A 71 -1.83 0.39 -11.24
CA THR A 71 -2.67 1.44 -11.83
C THR A 71 -3.41 2.21 -10.74
N LYS A 72 -3.94 3.41 -11.06
CA LYS A 72 -4.73 4.25 -10.13
C LYS A 72 -6.15 4.58 -10.62
N PHE A 73 -6.36 4.59 -11.93
CA PHE A 73 -7.62 5.04 -12.57
C PHE A 73 -8.35 3.93 -13.32
N GLU A 74 -7.91 2.68 -13.20
CA GLU A 74 -8.64 1.53 -13.71
C GLU A 74 -9.74 1.13 -12.71
N ASN A 75 -10.79 0.42 -13.17
CA ASN A 75 -11.86 -0.07 -12.26
C ASN A 75 -11.32 -0.96 -11.14
N THR A 76 -10.19 -1.62 -11.36
CA THR A 76 -9.48 -2.41 -10.34
C THR A 76 -8.00 -2.26 -10.57
N ASP A 77 -7.27 -1.88 -9.52
CA ASP A 77 -5.84 -1.71 -9.63
C ASP A 77 -5.14 -3.04 -9.86
N ARG A 78 -4.22 -3.06 -10.83
CA ARG A 78 -3.45 -4.26 -11.19
C ARG A 78 -1.94 -4.01 -11.10
N PRO A 79 -1.14 -5.03 -10.74
CA PRO A 79 0.32 -4.94 -10.81
C PRO A 79 0.81 -4.66 -12.23
N LEU A 80 1.89 -3.88 -12.32
CA LEU A 80 2.52 -3.47 -13.59
C LEU A 80 3.98 -3.91 -13.64
N SER A 81 4.42 -4.30 -14.83
CA SER A 81 5.86 -4.36 -15.14
C SER A 81 6.46 -2.95 -15.19
N LEU A 82 7.79 -2.85 -15.06
CA LEU A 82 8.51 -1.57 -15.22
C LEU A 82 8.24 -0.91 -16.57
N LYS A 83 8.11 -1.72 -17.63
CA LYS A 83 7.82 -1.24 -18.98
C LYS A 83 6.42 -0.62 -19.05
N GLU A 84 5.40 -1.33 -18.58
CA GLU A 84 4.02 -0.82 -18.56
C GLU A 84 3.91 0.44 -17.70
N ALA A 85 4.53 0.46 -16.51
CA ALA A 85 4.55 1.65 -15.66
C ALA A 85 5.25 2.84 -16.34
N SER A 86 6.35 2.60 -17.08
CA SER A 86 7.01 3.64 -17.87
C SER A 86 6.11 4.21 -18.96
N GLU A 87 5.33 3.35 -19.63
CA GLU A 87 4.41 3.73 -20.69
C GLU A 87 3.18 4.48 -20.15
N ILE A 88 2.47 3.89 -19.18
CA ILE A 88 1.27 4.46 -18.56
C ILE A 88 1.62 5.75 -17.81
N GLY A 89 2.68 5.73 -17.01
CA GLY A 89 3.10 6.88 -16.20
C GLY A 89 3.81 7.98 -17.00
N GLY A 90 4.23 7.71 -18.23
CA GLY A 90 5.09 8.62 -19.01
C GLY A 90 6.45 8.86 -18.34
N LEU A 91 7.00 7.83 -17.72
CA LEU A 91 8.20 7.91 -16.88
C LEU A 91 9.43 7.36 -17.60
N LYS A 92 10.58 7.97 -17.35
CA LYS A 92 11.88 7.39 -17.66
C LYS A 92 12.22 6.34 -16.60
N THR A 93 13.01 5.33 -16.97
CA THR A 93 13.50 4.33 -15.99
C THR A 93 14.21 4.98 -14.82
N SER A 94 15.01 6.03 -15.06
CA SER A 94 15.69 6.78 -14.00
C SER A 94 14.72 7.44 -13.02
N GLU A 95 13.58 7.94 -13.49
CA GLU A 95 12.56 8.58 -12.64
C GLU A 95 11.84 7.54 -11.78
N ILE A 96 11.60 6.33 -12.30
CA ILE A 96 11.04 5.21 -11.52
C ILE A 96 12.02 4.77 -10.42
N LEU A 97 13.31 4.69 -10.73
CA LEU A 97 14.34 4.34 -9.74
C LEU A 97 14.49 5.41 -8.66
N GLU A 98 14.44 6.69 -9.04
CA GLU A 98 14.43 7.81 -8.09
C GLU A 98 13.20 7.75 -7.17
N ILE A 99 12.01 7.47 -7.70
CA ILE A 99 10.79 7.24 -6.91
C ILE A 99 10.98 6.08 -5.92
N LYS A 100 11.54 4.95 -6.37
CA LYS A 100 11.85 3.80 -5.50
C LYS A 100 12.75 4.21 -4.33
N GLU A 101 13.81 4.96 -4.60
CA GLU A 101 14.74 5.46 -3.58
C GLU A 101 14.07 6.46 -2.61
N MET A 102 13.21 7.34 -3.13
CA MET A 102 12.44 8.27 -2.29
C MET A 102 11.50 7.52 -1.34
N ILE A 103 10.79 6.50 -1.81
CA ILE A 103 9.91 5.68 -0.98
C ILE A 103 10.71 4.95 0.09
N PHE A 104 11.85 4.36 -0.27
CA PHE A 104 12.73 3.70 0.70
C PHE A 104 13.16 4.66 1.83
N LYS A 105 13.52 5.91 1.49
CA LYS A 105 13.88 6.93 2.48
C LYS A 105 12.68 7.35 3.35
N ILE A 106 11.50 7.51 2.75
CA ILE A 106 10.26 7.81 3.48
C ILE A 106 9.95 6.71 4.48
N ASP A 107 10.05 5.45 4.05
CA ASP A 107 9.71 4.29 4.87
C ASP A 107 10.74 4.04 5.97
N ASP A 108 12.02 4.30 5.72
CA ASP A 108 13.05 4.29 6.77
C ASP A 108 12.77 5.35 7.84
N ILE A 109 12.34 6.56 7.43
CA ILE A 109 11.92 7.61 8.38
C ILE A 109 10.70 7.15 9.19
N ILE A 110 9.68 6.58 8.53
CA ILE A 110 8.48 6.05 9.22
C ILE A 110 8.90 4.97 10.22
N LYS A 111 9.65 3.95 9.78
CA LYS A 111 10.15 2.86 10.62
C LYS A 111 10.90 3.39 11.85
N ASN A 112 11.82 4.33 11.66
CA ASN A 112 12.59 4.92 12.75
C ASN A 112 11.70 5.69 13.74
N GLN A 113 10.68 6.41 13.25
CA GLN A 113 9.77 7.15 14.11
C GLN A 113 8.81 6.27 14.91
N ILE A 114 8.35 5.15 14.33
CA ILE A 114 7.31 4.32 14.95
C ILE A 114 7.87 3.16 15.79
N SER A 115 9.12 2.75 15.58
CA SER A 115 9.71 1.58 16.26
C SER A 115 9.71 1.73 17.78
N ALA A 116 10.02 2.94 18.28
CA ALA A 116 9.96 3.25 19.71
C ALA A 116 8.54 3.33 20.28
N LYS A 117 7.52 3.43 19.41
CA LYS A 117 6.09 3.47 19.76
C LYS A 117 5.43 2.09 19.74
N GLY A 118 6.23 1.02 19.59
CA GLY A 118 5.75 -0.36 19.61
C GLY A 118 4.97 -0.74 18.35
N LEU A 119 5.33 -0.16 17.21
CA LEU A 119 4.69 -0.45 15.92
C LEU A 119 5.70 -1.03 14.93
N ILE A 120 5.21 -1.87 14.01
CA ILE A 120 5.94 -2.39 12.85
C ILE A 120 5.27 -1.83 11.59
N HIS A 121 6.07 -1.44 10.59
CA HIS A 121 5.61 -0.96 9.28
C HIS A 121 5.86 -2.03 8.21
N PRO A 122 4.88 -2.89 7.90
CA PRO A 122 5.08 -3.98 6.95
C PRO A 122 5.02 -3.57 5.48
N ASP A 123 4.19 -2.61 5.12
CA ASP A 123 4.08 -2.07 3.77
C ASP A 123 3.33 -0.72 3.74
N GLY A 124 3.40 -0.04 2.61
CA GLY A 124 2.55 1.12 2.34
C GLY A 124 2.63 1.64 0.90
N LYS A 125 1.64 2.47 0.55
CA LYS A 125 1.46 3.04 -0.79
C LYS A 125 1.77 4.54 -0.80
N LYS A 126 2.53 4.99 -1.78
CA LYS A 126 2.83 6.40 -2.04
C LYS A 126 2.36 6.78 -3.44
N GLU A 127 2.03 8.05 -3.59
CA GLU A 127 1.70 8.66 -4.88
C GLU A 127 2.70 9.75 -5.22
N PHE A 128 2.93 9.91 -6.52
CA PHE A 128 3.93 10.85 -7.02
C PHE A 128 3.37 11.67 -8.17
N ALA A 129 3.90 12.87 -8.32
CA ALA A 129 3.73 13.73 -9.47
C ALA A 129 5.09 13.98 -10.13
N ILE A 130 5.07 14.32 -11.42
CA ILE A 130 6.24 14.86 -12.12
C ILE A 130 6.17 16.38 -12.04
N GLY A 131 7.16 16.97 -11.39
CA GLY A 131 7.30 18.40 -11.18
C GLY A 131 7.93 19.17 -12.34
N ILE A 132 8.35 20.40 -12.04
CA ILE A 132 9.21 21.20 -12.92
C ILE A 132 10.54 20.45 -13.10
N ASN A 133 11.19 20.60 -14.25
CA ASN A 133 12.42 19.87 -14.61
C ASN A 133 12.28 18.33 -14.61
N ARG A 134 11.04 17.82 -14.54
CA ARG A 134 10.70 16.41 -14.39
C ARG A 134 11.16 15.74 -13.08
N GLU A 135 11.38 16.52 -12.03
CA GLU A 135 11.69 15.99 -10.70
C GLU A 135 10.46 15.26 -10.12
N PRO A 136 10.60 14.02 -9.63
CA PRO A 136 9.54 13.35 -8.89
C PRO A 136 9.20 14.09 -7.59
N ILE A 137 7.91 14.23 -7.31
CA ILE A 137 7.40 14.90 -6.11
C ILE A 137 6.42 13.97 -5.43
N VAL A 138 6.67 13.61 -4.17
CA VAL A 138 5.69 12.88 -3.35
C VAL A 138 4.45 13.76 -3.16
N VAL A 139 3.29 13.18 -3.39
CA VAL A 139 1.98 13.83 -3.20
C VAL A 139 1.09 12.90 -2.37
N ASP A 140 -0.18 13.30 -2.21
CA ASP A 140 -1.14 12.62 -1.35
C ASP A 140 -0.65 12.51 0.11
N THR A 141 -1.17 11.56 0.87
CA THR A 141 -0.75 11.28 2.25
C THR A 141 0.12 10.03 2.33
N PHE A 142 0.96 9.96 3.36
CA PHE A 142 1.77 8.79 3.71
C PHE A 142 2.01 8.80 5.22
N GLY A 143 2.40 7.66 5.79
CA GLY A 143 2.53 7.44 7.22
C GLY A 143 1.18 7.41 7.96
N THR A 144 0.06 7.31 7.23
CA THR A 144 -1.29 7.26 7.80
C THR A 144 -1.79 5.82 7.87
N ALA A 145 -2.72 5.55 8.77
CA ALA A 145 -3.35 4.23 8.90
C ALA A 145 -4.24 3.84 7.69
N ASP A 146 -4.41 4.72 6.70
CA ASP A 146 -5.08 4.42 5.44
C ASP A 146 -4.12 3.93 4.36
N GLU A 147 -2.97 4.61 4.23
CA GLU A 147 -2.00 4.38 3.16
C GLU A 147 -0.87 3.43 3.55
N ASP A 148 -0.62 3.27 4.85
CA ASP A 148 0.39 2.39 5.41
C ASP A 148 -0.25 1.39 6.38
N ARG A 149 0.26 0.16 6.36
CA ARG A 149 -0.11 -0.85 7.35
C ARG A 149 0.77 -0.69 8.58
N PHE A 150 0.19 -0.92 9.74
CA PHE A 150 0.88 -0.92 11.02
C PHE A 150 0.48 -2.17 11.80
N TRP A 151 1.46 -2.85 12.40
CA TRP A 151 1.23 -3.95 13.32
C TRP A 151 1.66 -3.58 14.74
N ASP A 152 0.96 -4.14 15.72
CA ASP A 152 1.40 -4.08 17.12
C ASP A 152 2.65 -4.96 17.32
N LYS A 153 3.76 -4.35 17.72
CA LYS A 153 5.05 -5.03 17.86
C LYS A 153 5.01 -6.14 18.91
N LYS A 154 4.38 -5.88 20.06
CA LYS A 154 4.31 -6.86 21.15
C LYS A 154 3.53 -8.10 20.72
N SER A 155 2.37 -7.88 20.09
CA SER A 155 1.56 -8.98 19.57
C SER A 155 2.31 -9.78 18.50
N PHE A 156 3.08 -9.10 17.64
CA PHE A 156 3.91 -9.74 16.62
C PHE A 156 4.99 -10.64 17.25
N GLU A 157 5.68 -10.16 18.28
CA GLU A 157 6.66 -10.95 19.05
C GLU A 157 6.04 -12.17 19.73
N ASP A 158 4.76 -12.08 20.13
CA ASP A 158 3.95 -13.19 20.63
C ASP A 158 3.37 -14.10 19.50
N GLY A 159 3.78 -13.88 18.26
CA GLY A 159 3.36 -14.67 17.08
C GLY A 159 1.97 -14.33 16.55
N LYS A 160 1.43 -13.15 16.86
CA LYS A 160 0.09 -12.69 16.44
C LYS A 160 0.16 -11.39 15.64
N ILE A 161 -0.49 -11.39 14.48
CA ILE A 161 -0.67 -10.17 13.68
C ILE A 161 -1.90 -9.41 14.18
N VAL A 162 -1.69 -8.20 14.69
CA VAL A 162 -2.76 -7.26 15.04
C VAL A 162 -2.67 -6.07 14.11
N GLU A 163 -3.66 -5.95 13.23
CA GLU A 163 -3.77 -4.88 12.24
C GLU A 163 -4.22 -3.57 12.90
N LEU A 164 -3.35 -2.56 12.86
CA LEU A 164 -3.58 -1.21 13.38
C LEU A 164 -3.73 -0.18 12.25
N SER A 165 -4.41 -0.60 11.18
CA SER A 165 -4.68 0.23 9.99
C SER A 165 -6.08 -0.08 9.43
N LYS A 166 -6.41 0.52 8.27
CA LYS A 166 -7.59 0.20 7.45
C LYS A 166 -7.68 -1.29 7.10
N GLU A 167 -6.57 -2.03 7.19
CA GLU A 167 -6.57 -3.49 7.04
C GLU A 167 -7.50 -4.17 8.06
N SER A 168 -7.68 -3.63 9.27
CA SER A 168 -8.66 -4.16 10.24
C SER A 168 -10.08 -4.27 9.68
N VAL A 169 -10.51 -3.27 8.91
CA VAL A 169 -11.80 -3.26 8.21
C VAL A 169 -11.82 -4.29 7.07
N ARG A 170 -10.70 -4.42 6.34
CA ARG A 170 -10.57 -5.44 5.27
C ARG A 170 -10.64 -6.86 5.85
N GLN A 171 -10.03 -7.10 7.00
CA GLN A 171 -10.11 -8.39 7.70
C GLN A 171 -11.54 -8.71 8.15
N TYR A 172 -12.32 -7.72 8.59
CA TYR A 172 -13.75 -7.93 8.84
C TYR A 172 -14.48 -8.41 7.58
N TYR A 173 -14.32 -7.73 6.44
CA TYR A 173 -14.97 -8.16 5.19
C TYR A 173 -14.48 -9.51 4.67
N ARG A 174 -13.20 -9.86 4.89
CA ARG A 174 -12.68 -11.21 4.63
C ARG A 174 -13.36 -12.26 5.51
N SER A 175 -13.50 -11.98 6.82
CA SER A 175 -14.09 -12.93 7.77
C SER A 175 -15.55 -13.28 7.50
N ILE A 176 -16.28 -12.40 6.81
CA ILE A 176 -17.68 -12.65 6.40
C ILE A 176 -17.80 -13.15 4.95
N GLY A 177 -16.67 -13.48 4.29
CA GLY A 177 -16.65 -14.03 2.93
C GLY A 177 -16.92 -13.03 1.80
N TYR A 178 -17.02 -11.72 2.11
CA TYR A 178 -17.23 -10.70 1.08
C TYR A 178 -16.03 -10.61 0.13
N TYR A 179 -14.80 -10.68 0.68
CA TYR A 179 -13.58 -10.63 -0.13
C TYR A 179 -13.55 -11.73 -1.20
N ASP A 180 -13.83 -12.98 -0.81
CA ASP A 180 -13.80 -14.12 -1.74
C ASP A 180 -14.87 -13.96 -2.82
N SER A 181 -16.07 -13.51 -2.43
CA SER A 181 -17.18 -13.25 -3.37
C SER A 181 -16.84 -12.14 -4.35
N LEU A 182 -16.22 -11.05 -3.88
CA LEU A 182 -15.79 -9.92 -4.71
C LEU A 182 -14.74 -10.34 -5.73
N TYR A 183 -13.70 -11.04 -5.29
CA TYR A 183 -12.61 -11.45 -6.19
C TYR A 183 -13.06 -12.54 -7.17
N TYR A 184 -13.94 -13.45 -6.75
CA TYR A 184 -14.57 -14.39 -7.66
C TYR A 184 -15.36 -13.66 -8.76
N ALA A 185 -16.17 -12.66 -8.41
CA ALA A 185 -16.91 -11.87 -9.40
C ALA A 185 -15.98 -11.14 -10.37
N ARG A 186 -14.92 -10.50 -9.87
CA ARG A 186 -13.92 -9.80 -10.71
C ARG A 186 -13.19 -10.73 -11.67
N ASP A 187 -12.71 -11.86 -11.17
CA ASP A 187 -11.97 -12.86 -11.97
C ASP A 187 -12.85 -13.49 -13.07
N ASN A 188 -14.18 -13.49 -12.89
CA ASN A 188 -15.15 -14.03 -13.85
C ASN A 188 -15.93 -12.93 -14.61
N HIS A 189 -15.54 -11.66 -14.51
CA HIS A 189 -16.20 -10.52 -15.14
C HIS A 189 -17.71 -10.41 -14.85
N MET A 190 -18.10 -10.72 -13.60
CA MET A 190 -19.47 -10.61 -13.10
C MET A 190 -19.70 -9.31 -12.35
N GLU A 191 -20.96 -9.00 -12.05
CA GLU A 191 -21.34 -7.88 -11.20
C GLU A 191 -20.75 -8.05 -9.79
N GLU A 192 -20.16 -6.98 -9.25
CA GLU A 192 -19.60 -7.01 -7.90
C GLU A 192 -20.73 -7.16 -6.85
N PRO A 193 -20.56 -8.02 -5.84
CA PRO A 193 -21.56 -8.15 -4.79
C PRO A 193 -21.73 -6.84 -4.02
N MET A 194 -22.94 -6.54 -3.56
CA MET A 194 -23.16 -5.37 -2.71
C MET A 194 -22.39 -5.50 -1.39
N ILE A 195 -21.66 -4.45 -1.02
CA ILE A 195 -20.98 -4.37 0.26
C ILE A 195 -21.98 -4.05 1.37
N SER A 196 -22.05 -4.91 2.37
CA SER A 196 -22.87 -4.67 3.56
C SER A 196 -22.29 -3.55 4.41
N ALA A 197 -23.15 -2.74 5.03
CA ALA A 197 -22.71 -1.73 5.99
C ALA A 197 -21.97 -2.40 7.17
N LEU A 198 -20.93 -1.73 7.68
CA LEU A 198 -20.22 -2.18 8.87
C LEU A 198 -21.17 -2.20 10.09
N PRO A 199 -21.18 -3.27 10.90
CA PRO A 199 -21.88 -3.27 12.17
C PRO A 199 -21.37 -2.15 13.08
N GLU A 200 -22.24 -1.61 13.94
CA GLU A 200 -21.90 -0.51 14.85
C GLU A 200 -20.66 -0.81 15.71
N LYS A 201 -20.50 -2.08 16.11
CA LYS A 201 -19.31 -2.55 16.83
C LYS A 201 -18.02 -2.30 16.03
N ILE A 202 -17.98 -2.72 14.76
CA ILE A 202 -16.80 -2.55 13.90
C ILE A 202 -16.52 -1.08 13.66
N ILE A 203 -17.56 -0.26 13.44
CA ILE A 203 -17.43 1.19 13.30
C ILE A 203 -16.75 1.80 14.54
N LYS A 204 -17.20 1.42 15.75
CA LYS A 204 -16.62 1.90 17.01
C LYS A 204 -15.17 1.44 17.18
N GLU A 205 -14.88 0.18 16.90
CA GLU A 205 -13.52 -0.39 16.98
C GLU A 205 -12.57 0.30 16.00
N THR A 206 -12.97 0.46 14.73
CA THR A 206 -12.20 1.20 13.73
C THR A 206 -11.99 2.64 14.19
N SER A 207 -13.04 3.34 14.63
CA SER A 207 -12.91 4.72 15.10
C SER A 207 -11.93 4.87 16.27
N SER A 208 -11.96 3.94 17.24
CA SER A 208 -11.00 3.92 18.35
C SER A 208 -9.59 3.63 17.88
N LEU A 209 -9.40 2.69 16.94
CA LEU A 209 -8.10 2.40 16.34
C LEU A 209 -7.47 3.67 15.73
N TYR A 210 -8.21 4.47 14.95
CA TYR A 210 -7.64 5.70 14.38
C TYR A 210 -7.27 6.73 15.45
N ARG A 211 -8.07 6.87 16.53
CA ARG A 211 -7.76 7.76 17.66
C ARG A 211 -6.50 7.33 18.40
N GLU A 212 -6.38 6.03 18.65
CA GLU A 212 -5.22 5.43 19.30
C GLU A 212 -3.97 5.56 18.43
N MET A 213 -4.11 5.32 17.12
CA MET A 213 -3.01 5.49 16.16
C MET A 213 -2.57 6.94 16.06
N PHE A 214 -3.48 7.91 16.01
CA PHE A 214 -3.12 9.32 16.09
C PHE A 214 -2.31 9.60 17.36
N THR A 215 -2.79 9.14 18.51
CA THR A 215 -2.12 9.37 19.80
C THR A 215 -0.75 8.70 19.84
N LYS A 216 -0.62 7.45 19.38
CA LYS A 216 0.66 6.74 19.30
C LYS A 216 1.63 7.43 18.35
N LEU A 217 1.18 7.79 17.14
CA LEU A 217 2.03 8.35 16.09
C LEU A 217 2.48 9.78 16.38
N THR A 218 1.63 10.61 17.01
CA THR A 218 1.93 12.03 17.25
C THR A 218 2.42 12.30 18.68
N GLY A 219 1.99 11.50 19.65
CA GLY A 219 2.12 11.81 21.07
C GLY A 219 1.07 12.80 21.60
N GLU A 220 0.17 13.28 20.74
CA GLU A 220 -0.91 14.21 21.09
C GLU A 220 -2.18 13.46 21.49
N LYS A 221 -3.04 14.08 22.30
CA LYS A 221 -4.35 13.52 22.65
C LYS A 221 -5.37 13.83 21.55
N TRP A 222 -6.12 12.81 21.10
CA TRP A 222 -7.27 12.98 20.21
C TRP A 222 -8.42 13.75 20.84
#